data_AF-A0A9X2CZ57-F1
#
_entry.id   AF-A0A9X2CZ57-F1
#
_cell.length_a   1.000
_cell.length_b   1.000
_cell.length_c   1.000
_cell.angle_alpha   90.00
_cell.angle_beta   90.00
_cell.angle_gamma   90.00
#
_symmetry.space_group_name_H-M   'P 1'
#
loop_
_entity.id
_entity.type
_entity.pdbx_description
1 polymer ?
#
loop_
_entity_poly.entity_id
_entity_poly.type
_entity_poly.pdbx_seq_one_letter_code
_entity_poly.pdbx_strand_id
1 'polypeptide(L)'
;MWHSILMYELLEKIPKENRSEGKDFLDKLFLTVRQVKHNPEIEFFLLLVEKSFLRFEEAPPSSVTLTEFSRHIMGLTLLCLKMSNDKAIWNDDFIPYLAPIKKYLEMDESKRPILHLNEFERKTFRDLEYSLKIDVDHFMSIIEDYGTFQTTQFLVDSFKRLKTDNSSEFKIEKLEKLLEQQRMEQQNKTAEEVQTQKVIRIYEKKINKLPVTFDEANTKELVQKRRIELLHQLNIITAQLAISVPLKTSGEEPRISVAITEKTKAINSMAQQLEEHILKEQHQRQQEEAQKRDADQVIKDYVQLLNGLSVTFDKTTTVELVRERRDELLYQLNSIIAHNKNTVLAALATLQIDGELPQINAAIAEKTMAINSMAQQLEEHILKEQRQRQQEEAQKRDADQVIKDYVQLLNGLPVTFDKATTVELVDERRDELLHQLSTIIAHNKSEVLAALATLQINGEPPQITAAIIEKTTAINSLAQQVVLQIQLAEEHHFEQERLRTQSIQEEPYRQSELNTDSSSLSNISMMILGGFIATAGIAAVAIAFTVLNAATLGIPGIVVACIGVAAALSGIGLFATGTYKNRTIIPEELTNITNEIVFQ
;
A
#
# COMPACT_ATOMS: atom_id res chain seq x y z
N MET A 1 -84.05 -17.58 -4.73
CA MET A 1 -85.19 -17.90 -5.63
C MET A 1 -85.46 -16.68 -6.50
N TRP A 2 -86.12 -16.80 -7.65
CA TRP A 2 -86.35 -15.65 -8.56
C TRP A 2 -87.03 -14.48 -7.84
N HIS A 3 -88.04 -14.75 -7.00
CA HIS A 3 -88.74 -13.71 -6.24
C HIS A 3 -87.86 -13.06 -5.18
N SER A 4 -86.90 -13.79 -4.59
CA SER A 4 -85.95 -13.22 -3.63
C SER A 4 -85.05 -12.20 -4.31
N ILE A 5 -84.63 -12.44 -5.56
CA ILE A 5 -83.79 -11.51 -6.33
C ILE A 5 -84.52 -10.18 -6.48
N LEU A 6 -85.77 -10.21 -6.94
CA LEU A 6 -86.59 -9.01 -7.11
C LEU A 6 -86.85 -8.31 -5.78
N MET A 7 -87.19 -9.06 -4.72
CA MET A 7 -87.45 -8.49 -3.40
C MET A 7 -86.20 -7.87 -2.76
N TYR A 8 -84.99 -8.26 -3.17
CA TYR A 8 -83.75 -7.64 -2.70
C TYR A 8 -83.53 -6.24 -3.25
N GLU A 9 -84.10 -5.91 -4.40
CA GLU A 9 -84.02 -4.55 -4.95
C GLU A 9 -84.78 -3.54 -4.05
N LEU A 10 -85.86 -3.97 -3.39
CA LEU A 10 -86.56 -3.14 -2.42
C LEU A 10 -85.75 -2.84 -1.15
N LEU A 11 -84.66 -3.57 -0.88
CA LEU A 11 -83.81 -3.28 0.27
C LEU A 11 -83.08 -1.93 0.11
N GLU A 12 -82.98 -1.38 -1.10
CA GLU A 12 -82.45 -0.03 -1.29
C GLU A 12 -83.28 1.06 -0.61
N LYS A 13 -84.58 0.78 -0.37
CA LYS A 13 -85.51 1.66 0.32
C LYS A 13 -85.27 1.70 1.83
N ILE A 14 -84.52 0.74 2.36
CA ILE A 14 -84.13 0.65 3.77
C ILE A 14 -82.74 1.27 3.99
N PRO A 15 -82.48 1.93 5.15
CA PRO A 15 -81.15 2.43 5.50
C PRO A 15 -80.03 1.40 5.26
N LYS A 16 -78.89 1.88 4.74
CA LYS A 16 -77.78 1.03 4.28
C LYS A 16 -77.29 0.07 5.35
N GLU A 17 -77.23 0.53 6.60
CA GLU A 17 -76.86 -0.22 7.80
C GLU A 17 -77.79 -1.40 8.10
N ASN A 18 -79.05 -1.33 7.66
CA ASN A 18 -80.08 -2.33 7.93
C ASN A 18 -80.33 -3.28 6.74
N ARG A 19 -79.69 -3.06 5.58
CA ARG A 19 -79.93 -3.87 4.37
C ARG A 19 -79.57 -5.34 4.54
N SER A 20 -78.49 -5.63 5.26
CA SER A 20 -78.10 -7.02 5.57
C SER A 20 -79.16 -7.71 6.44
N GLU A 21 -79.74 -6.99 7.39
CA GLU A 21 -80.80 -7.51 8.24
C GLU A 21 -82.12 -7.67 7.49
N GLY A 22 -82.45 -6.75 6.59
CA GLY A 22 -83.60 -6.87 5.69
C GLY A 22 -83.49 -8.08 4.75
N LYS A 23 -82.29 -8.35 4.23
CA LYS A 23 -82.03 -9.58 3.46
C LYS A 23 -82.24 -10.84 4.32
N ASP A 24 -81.68 -10.85 5.53
CA ASP A 24 -81.82 -11.97 6.48
C ASP A 24 -83.30 -12.19 6.87
N PHE A 25 -84.08 -11.12 7.05
CA PHE A 25 -85.53 -11.18 7.25
C PHE A 25 -86.24 -11.86 6.07
N LEU A 26 -86.00 -11.42 4.83
CA LEU A 26 -86.63 -12.00 3.64
C LEU A 26 -86.26 -13.48 3.46
N ASP A 27 -84.99 -13.84 3.61
CA ASP A 27 -84.50 -15.23 3.54
C ASP A 27 -85.26 -16.11 4.56
N LYS A 28 -85.39 -15.65 5.81
CA LYS A 28 -86.10 -16.37 6.88
C LYS A 28 -87.61 -16.38 6.71
N LEU A 29 -88.20 -15.31 6.18
CA LEU A 29 -89.62 -15.25 5.88
C LEU A 29 -90.00 -16.28 4.81
N PHE A 30 -89.25 -16.36 3.71
CA PHE A 30 -89.53 -17.36 2.68
C PHE A 30 -89.34 -18.79 3.18
N LEU A 31 -88.40 -19.01 4.11
CA LEU A 31 -88.27 -20.30 4.79
C LEU A 31 -89.50 -20.61 5.66
N THR A 32 -89.97 -19.62 6.42
CA THR A 32 -91.18 -19.70 7.27
C THR A 32 -92.41 -20.04 6.43
N VAL A 33 -92.59 -19.37 5.30
CA VAL A 33 -93.68 -19.62 4.35
C VAL A 33 -93.69 -21.08 3.87
N ARG A 34 -92.52 -21.64 3.54
CA ARG A 34 -92.40 -23.05 3.11
C ARG A 34 -92.73 -24.06 4.21
N GLN A 35 -92.52 -23.68 5.47
CA GLN A 35 -92.84 -24.51 6.63
C GLN A 35 -94.34 -24.52 6.93
N VAL A 36 -95.01 -23.37 6.74
CA VAL A 36 -96.47 -23.25 6.87
C VAL A 36 -97.18 -23.92 5.70
N LYS A 37 -96.72 -23.69 4.48
CA LYS A 37 -97.29 -24.26 3.25
C LYS A 37 -96.19 -24.90 2.41
N HIS A 38 -96.25 -26.23 2.28
CA HIS A 38 -95.33 -26.94 1.42
C HIS A 38 -95.66 -26.62 -0.05
N ASN A 39 -94.75 -25.93 -0.74
CA ASN A 39 -94.88 -25.43 -2.11
C ASN A 39 -96.04 -24.43 -2.30
N PRO A 40 -95.86 -23.16 -1.87
CA PRO A 40 -96.80 -22.10 -2.23
C PRO A 40 -96.94 -21.97 -3.75
N GLU A 41 -98.14 -21.66 -4.23
CA GLU A 41 -98.39 -21.44 -5.66
C GLU A 41 -97.60 -20.24 -6.17
N ILE A 42 -97.39 -20.15 -7.48
CA ILE A 42 -96.62 -19.04 -8.05
C ILE A 42 -97.35 -17.71 -7.87
N GLU A 43 -98.69 -17.73 -7.90
CA GLU A 43 -99.58 -16.59 -7.66
C GLU A 43 -99.30 -15.92 -6.31
N PHE A 44 -98.96 -16.71 -5.28
CA PHE A 44 -98.54 -16.17 -3.99
C PHE A 44 -97.31 -15.26 -4.15
N PHE A 45 -96.29 -15.72 -4.87
CA PHE A 45 -95.06 -14.97 -5.07
C PHE A 45 -95.25 -13.79 -6.03
N LEU A 46 -96.07 -13.94 -7.08
CA LEU A 46 -96.39 -12.84 -8.00
C LEU A 46 -97.09 -11.70 -7.27
N LEU A 47 -98.12 -12.01 -6.48
CA LEU A 47 -98.85 -11.02 -5.69
C LEU A 47 -97.97 -10.38 -4.63
N LEU A 48 -97.17 -11.19 -3.92
CA LEU A 48 -96.27 -10.68 -2.89
C LEU A 48 -95.26 -9.69 -3.48
N VAL A 49 -94.62 -10.02 -4.61
CA VAL A 49 -93.66 -9.12 -5.27
C VAL A 49 -94.37 -7.86 -5.75
N GLU A 50 -95.44 -7.98 -6.53
CA GLU A 50 -96.14 -6.82 -7.12
C GLU A 50 -96.63 -5.84 -6.05
N LYS A 51 -97.31 -6.33 -5.00
CA LYS A 51 -97.82 -5.45 -3.93
C LYS A 51 -96.72 -4.87 -3.05
N SER A 52 -95.59 -5.56 -2.91
CA SER A 52 -94.44 -5.01 -2.18
C SER A 52 -93.81 -3.85 -2.93
N PHE A 53 -93.66 -3.97 -4.25
CA PHE A 53 -93.17 -2.89 -5.10
C PHE A 53 -94.15 -1.72 -5.12
N LEU A 54 -95.45 -1.99 -5.30
CA LEU A 54 -96.49 -0.95 -5.28
C LEU A 54 -96.44 -0.09 -4.00
N ARG A 55 -96.07 -0.70 -2.87
CA ARG A 55 -95.93 0.00 -1.59
C ARG A 55 -94.62 0.81 -1.49
N PHE A 56 -93.51 0.29 -2.01
CA PHE A 56 -92.17 0.78 -1.66
C PHE A 56 -91.35 1.33 -2.83
N GLU A 57 -91.74 1.12 -4.08
CA GLU A 57 -90.95 1.52 -5.26
C GLU A 57 -90.78 3.04 -5.36
N GLU A 58 -91.84 3.80 -5.05
CA GLU A 58 -91.83 5.27 -5.06
C GLU A 58 -91.21 5.86 -3.78
N ALA A 59 -90.89 5.04 -2.78
CA ALA A 59 -90.23 5.52 -1.58
C ALA A 59 -88.80 6.00 -1.91
N PRO A 60 -88.33 7.13 -1.35
CA PRO A 60 -86.94 7.55 -1.50
C PRO A 60 -85.97 6.48 -0.96
N PRO A 61 -84.76 6.33 -1.51
CA PRO A 61 -83.75 5.42 -0.96
C PRO A 61 -83.51 5.69 0.53
N SER A 62 -83.37 4.62 1.33
CA SER A 62 -83.15 4.70 2.79
C SER A 62 -84.24 5.40 3.62
N SER A 63 -85.46 5.59 3.09
CA SER A 63 -86.56 6.25 3.81
C SER A 63 -87.45 5.31 4.63
N VAL A 64 -87.45 4.01 4.32
CA VAL A 64 -88.33 3.02 4.93
C VAL A 64 -87.59 2.32 6.07
N THR A 65 -88.16 2.32 7.27
CA THR A 65 -87.54 1.60 8.40
C THR A 65 -87.59 0.08 8.18
N LEU A 66 -86.61 -0.65 8.71
CA LEU A 66 -86.59 -2.13 8.62
C LEU A 66 -87.87 -2.74 9.23
N THR A 67 -88.36 -2.16 10.32
CA THR A 67 -89.57 -2.61 11.01
C THR A 67 -90.83 -2.34 10.18
N GLU A 68 -90.95 -1.17 9.54
CA GLU A 68 -92.06 -0.89 8.63
C GLU A 68 -92.07 -1.86 7.45
N PHE A 69 -90.92 -2.02 6.79
CA PHE A 69 -90.75 -2.97 5.70
C PHE A 69 -91.16 -4.38 6.13
N SER A 70 -90.57 -4.88 7.22
CA SER A 70 -90.79 -6.25 7.68
C SER A 70 -92.24 -6.52 8.08
N ARG A 71 -92.89 -5.57 8.77
CA ARG A 71 -94.31 -5.69 9.17
C ARG A 71 -95.24 -5.70 7.96
N HIS A 72 -95.00 -4.83 6.96
CA HIS A 72 -95.83 -4.78 5.77
C HIS A 72 -95.70 -6.07 4.93
N ILE A 73 -94.46 -6.52 4.66
CA ILE A 73 -94.18 -7.76 3.93
C ILE A 73 -94.76 -8.99 4.66
N MET A 74 -94.68 -9.02 5.99
CA MET A 74 -95.31 -10.08 6.79
C MET A 74 -96.84 -10.05 6.66
N GLY A 75 -97.45 -8.87 6.76
CA GLY A 75 -98.90 -8.72 6.55
C GLY A 75 -99.35 -9.15 5.15
N LEU A 76 -98.59 -8.80 4.11
CA LEU A 76 -98.84 -9.25 2.73
C LEU A 76 -98.75 -10.77 2.63
N THR A 77 -97.72 -11.36 3.24
CA THR A 77 -97.51 -12.81 3.25
C THR A 77 -98.69 -13.55 3.85
N LEU A 78 -99.24 -13.06 4.98
CA LEU A 78 -100.43 -13.64 5.61
C LEU A 78 -101.64 -13.60 4.68
N LEU A 79 -101.90 -12.45 4.04
CA LEU A 79 -103.01 -12.28 3.10
C LEU A 79 -102.88 -13.17 1.86
N CYS A 80 -101.70 -13.18 1.24
CA CYS A 80 -101.46 -13.94 0.01
C CYS A 80 -101.63 -15.45 0.25
N LEU A 81 -101.13 -15.99 1.37
CA LEU A 81 -101.27 -17.42 1.68
C LEU A 81 -102.71 -17.85 1.95
N LYS A 82 -103.51 -16.98 2.58
CA LYS A 82 -104.93 -17.22 2.81
C LYS A 82 -105.74 -17.13 1.52
N MET A 83 -105.34 -16.27 0.60
CA MET A 83 -106.01 -16.11 -0.69
C MET A 83 -105.72 -17.29 -1.64
N SER A 84 -104.50 -17.83 -1.63
CA SER A 84 -104.04 -18.79 -2.63
C SER A 84 -104.40 -20.25 -2.32
N ASN A 85 -105.18 -20.55 -1.26
CA ASN A 85 -105.40 -21.91 -0.81
C ASN A 85 -106.88 -22.23 -0.58
N ASP A 86 -107.33 -23.38 -1.07
CA ASP A 86 -108.63 -23.95 -0.72
C ASP A 86 -108.65 -24.48 0.73
N LYS A 87 -107.48 -24.76 1.32
CA LYS A 87 -107.35 -25.13 2.74
C LYS A 87 -107.18 -23.87 3.59
N ALA A 88 -107.97 -23.78 4.66
CA ALA A 88 -107.87 -22.70 5.62
C ALA A 88 -106.47 -22.66 6.28
N ILE A 89 -105.73 -21.57 6.05
CA ILE A 89 -104.50 -21.23 6.77
C ILE A 89 -104.86 -20.13 7.78
N TRP A 90 -104.58 -20.38 9.05
CA TRP A 90 -104.82 -19.45 10.14
C TRP A 90 -103.52 -18.72 10.51
N ASN A 91 -103.63 -17.53 11.11
CA ASN A 91 -102.44 -16.83 11.61
C ASN A 91 -101.72 -17.63 12.71
N ASP A 92 -102.44 -18.53 13.41
CA ASP A 92 -101.87 -19.42 14.42
C ASP A 92 -100.84 -20.41 13.83
N ASP A 93 -101.03 -20.81 12.56
CA ASP A 93 -100.14 -21.74 11.85
C ASP A 93 -98.71 -21.18 11.67
N PHE A 94 -98.55 -19.85 11.73
CA PHE A 94 -97.25 -19.18 11.62
C PHE A 94 -96.50 -19.13 12.95
N ILE A 95 -97.20 -19.19 14.09
CA ILE A 95 -96.60 -18.97 15.41
C ILE A 95 -95.40 -19.88 15.69
N PRO A 96 -95.44 -21.20 15.40
CA PRO A 96 -94.30 -22.09 15.62
C PRO A 96 -93.04 -21.67 14.85
N TYR A 97 -93.20 -20.92 13.76
CA TYR A 97 -92.14 -20.56 12.83
C TYR A 97 -91.75 -19.08 12.89
N LEU A 98 -92.35 -18.27 13.78
CA LEU A 98 -92.05 -16.84 13.89
C LEU A 98 -90.70 -16.54 14.54
N ALA A 99 -90.15 -17.44 15.34
CA ALA A 99 -88.95 -17.18 16.15
C ALA A 99 -87.77 -16.56 15.35
N PRO A 100 -87.44 -17.03 14.13
CA PRO A 100 -86.34 -16.46 13.35
C PRO A 100 -86.56 -15.02 12.87
N ILE A 101 -87.83 -14.61 12.68
CA ILE A 101 -88.19 -13.29 12.14
C ILE A 101 -88.77 -12.33 13.17
N LYS A 102 -89.09 -12.79 14.39
CA LYS A 102 -89.71 -11.98 15.45
C LYS A 102 -88.98 -10.68 15.73
N LYS A 103 -87.63 -10.69 15.71
CA LYS A 103 -86.80 -9.52 16.01
C LYS A 103 -86.97 -8.36 15.02
N TYR A 104 -87.33 -8.62 13.75
CA TYR A 104 -87.54 -7.57 12.74
C TYR A 104 -88.94 -6.98 12.79
N LEU A 105 -89.87 -7.64 13.49
CA LEU A 105 -91.27 -7.24 13.56
C LEU A 105 -91.56 -6.35 14.78
N GLU A 106 -90.58 -6.16 15.68
CA GLU A 106 -90.73 -5.42 16.95
C GLU A 106 -92.04 -5.77 17.67
N MET A 107 -92.30 -7.07 17.87
CA MET A 107 -93.51 -7.53 18.55
C MET A 107 -93.37 -7.29 20.05
N ASP A 108 -94.27 -6.50 20.61
CA ASP A 108 -94.42 -6.32 22.06
C ASP A 108 -94.57 -7.67 22.76
N GLU A 109 -93.60 -7.99 23.63
CA GLU A 109 -93.53 -9.27 24.34
C GLU A 109 -94.67 -9.49 25.33
N SER A 110 -95.35 -8.41 25.76
CA SER A 110 -96.51 -8.48 26.65
C SER A 110 -97.78 -8.97 25.96
N LYS A 111 -97.82 -8.92 24.61
CA LYS A 111 -98.98 -9.35 23.81
C LYS A 111 -98.74 -10.72 23.19
N ARG A 112 -99.82 -11.50 23.06
CA ARG A 112 -99.78 -12.79 22.37
C ARG A 112 -99.42 -12.56 20.88
N PRO A 113 -98.50 -13.35 20.29
CA PRO A 113 -98.07 -13.20 18.88
C PRO A 113 -99.22 -13.13 17.88
N ILE A 114 -100.28 -13.90 18.10
CA ILE A 114 -101.48 -13.92 17.25
C ILE A 114 -102.14 -12.53 17.10
N LEU A 115 -102.11 -11.70 18.15
CA LEU A 115 -102.72 -10.36 18.12
C LEU A 115 -101.95 -9.42 17.18
N HIS A 116 -100.61 -9.50 17.20
CA HIS A 116 -99.74 -8.76 16.30
C HIS A 116 -99.91 -9.22 14.85
N LEU A 117 -99.98 -10.53 14.58
CA LEU A 117 -100.23 -11.04 13.23
C LEU A 117 -101.57 -10.56 12.67
N ASN A 118 -102.63 -10.60 13.47
CA ASN A 118 -103.94 -10.06 13.09
C ASN A 118 -103.89 -8.54 12.85
N GLU A 119 -103.04 -7.81 13.57
CA GLU A 119 -102.84 -6.38 13.36
C GLU A 119 -102.11 -6.10 12.05
N PHE A 120 -100.99 -6.80 11.79
CA PHE A 120 -100.22 -6.66 10.55
C PHE A 120 -101.08 -7.00 9.32
N GLU A 121 -101.79 -8.13 9.36
CA GLU A 121 -102.70 -8.55 8.28
C GLU A 121 -103.77 -7.49 7.99
N ARG A 122 -104.51 -7.03 9.01
CA ARG A 122 -105.60 -6.06 8.82
C ARG A 122 -105.09 -4.70 8.36
N LYS A 123 -103.95 -4.26 8.90
CA LYS A 123 -103.32 -3.01 8.49
C LYS A 123 -102.91 -3.09 7.02
N THR A 124 -102.17 -4.12 6.63
CA THR A 124 -101.76 -4.31 5.23
C THR A 124 -102.96 -4.44 4.29
N PHE A 125 -104.03 -5.16 4.68
CA PHE A 125 -105.20 -5.30 3.81
C PHE A 125 -105.92 -3.97 3.58
N ARG A 126 -105.96 -3.12 4.61
CA ARG A 126 -106.48 -1.74 4.50
C ARG A 126 -105.57 -0.88 3.63
N ASP A 127 -104.24 -0.97 3.81
CA ASP A 127 -103.26 -0.21 3.03
C ASP A 127 -103.34 -0.57 1.53
N LEU A 128 -103.84 -1.76 1.19
CA LEU A 128 -104.13 -2.20 -0.18
C LEU A 128 -105.55 -1.88 -0.68
N GLU A 129 -106.31 -1.07 0.06
CA GLU A 129 -107.72 -0.77 -0.24
C GLU A 129 -108.58 -2.03 -0.44
N TYR A 130 -108.26 -3.09 0.31
CA TYR A 130 -108.92 -4.39 0.24
C TYR A 130 -108.82 -5.09 -1.13
N SER A 131 -107.88 -4.69 -2.00
CA SER A 131 -107.64 -5.30 -3.30
C SER A 131 -106.40 -6.18 -3.30
N LEU A 132 -106.60 -7.49 -3.54
CA LEU A 132 -105.54 -8.47 -3.72
C LEU A 132 -105.40 -8.94 -5.17
N LYS A 133 -105.96 -8.18 -6.12
CA LYS A 133 -105.78 -8.48 -7.54
C LYS A 133 -104.36 -8.09 -7.97
N ILE A 134 -103.67 -9.02 -8.62
CA ILE A 134 -102.36 -8.77 -9.22
C ILE A 134 -102.55 -7.83 -10.40
N ASP A 135 -101.87 -6.68 -10.35
CA ASP A 135 -101.70 -5.85 -11.54
C ASP A 135 -100.57 -6.44 -12.39
N VAL A 136 -100.94 -7.10 -13.48
CA VAL A 136 -99.95 -7.81 -14.29
C VAL A 136 -99.08 -6.86 -15.09
N ASP A 137 -99.59 -5.70 -15.49
CA ASP A 137 -98.79 -4.74 -16.26
C ASP A 137 -97.71 -4.13 -15.37
N HIS A 138 -98.08 -3.79 -14.12
CA HIS A 138 -97.14 -3.37 -13.10
C HIS A 138 -96.13 -4.48 -12.74
N PHE A 139 -96.58 -5.72 -12.56
CA PHE A 139 -95.64 -6.83 -12.34
C PHE A 139 -94.64 -6.98 -13.50
N MET A 140 -95.09 -6.79 -14.74
CA MET A 140 -94.24 -6.88 -15.91
C MET A 140 -93.19 -5.76 -15.97
N SER A 141 -93.52 -4.53 -15.57
CA SER A 141 -92.50 -3.45 -15.49
C SER A 141 -91.44 -3.77 -14.45
N ILE A 142 -91.81 -4.37 -13.30
CA ILE A 142 -90.83 -4.84 -12.30
C ILE A 142 -89.84 -5.85 -12.92
N ILE A 143 -90.31 -6.77 -13.77
CA ILE A 143 -89.42 -7.74 -14.43
C ILE A 143 -88.55 -7.06 -15.50
N GLU A 144 -89.05 -6.06 -16.21
CA GLU A 144 -88.26 -5.29 -17.18
C GLU A 144 -87.12 -4.54 -16.50
N ASP A 145 -87.40 -3.90 -15.36
CA ASP A 145 -86.43 -3.05 -14.67
C ASP A 145 -85.44 -3.86 -13.81
N TYR A 146 -85.90 -4.92 -13.17
CA TYR A 146 -85.14 -5.64 -12.13
C TYR A 146 -84.91 -7.12 -12.44
N GLY A 147 -85.54 -7.66 -13.48
CA GLY A 147 -85.45 -9.07 -13.85
C GLY A 147 -84.08 -9.43 -14.41
N THR A 148 -83.40 -10.38 -13.78
CA THR A 148 -82.24 -11.03 -14.41
C THR A 148 -82.69 -12.00 -15.50
N PHE A 149 -81.82 -12.35 -16.45
CA PHE A 149 -82.06 -13.40 -17.45
C PHE A 149 -82.62 -14.69 -16.81
N GLN A 150 -82.08 -15.10 -15.66
CA GLN A 150 -82.52 -16.29 -14.94
C GLN A 150 -83.92 -16.13 -14.34
N THR A 151 -84.22 -14.94 -13.80
CA THR A 151 -85.55 -14.59 -13.28
C THR A 151 -86.59 -14.63 -14.40
N THR A 152 -86.31 -13.96 -15.52
CA THR A 152 -87.19 -13.90 -16.69
C THR A 152 -87.42 -15.30 -17.28
N GLN A 153 -86.35 -16.09 -17.44
CA GLN A 153 -86.43 -17.47 -17.93
C GLN A 153 -87.30 -18.35 -17.04
N PHE A 154 -87.10 -18.28 -15.72
CA PHE A 154 -87.89 -19.06 -14.77
C PHE A 154 -89.38 -18.70 -14.85
N LEU A 155 -89.71 -17.42 -14.99
CA LEU A 155 -91.09 -16.96 -15.13
C LEU A 155 -91.72 -17.47 -16.42
N VAL A 156 -91.03 -17.34 -17.57
CA VAL A 156 -91.49 -17.91 -18.85
C VAL A 156 -91.80 -19.40 -18.70
N ASP A 157 -90.87 -20.16 -18.12
CA ASP A 157 -91.04 -21.61 -17.92
C ASP A 157 -92.20 -21.94 -16.99
N SER A 158 -92.41 -21.13 -15.95
CA SER A 158 -93.50 -21.33 -14.99
C SER A 158 -94.86 -21.01 -15.58
N PHE A 159 -94.99 -19.92 -16.34
CA PHE A 159 -96.23 -19.57 -17.02
C PHE A 159 -96.58 -20.58 -18.12
N LYS A 160 -95.59 -21.11 -18.86
CA LYS A 160 -95.80 -22.19 -19.84
C LYS A 160 -96.38 -23.46 -19.22
N ARG A 161 -96.01 -23.77 -17.97
CA ARG A 161 -96.51 -24.95 -17.26
C ARG A 161 -97.95 -24.81 -16.76
N LEU A 162 -98.42 -23.57 -16.56
CA LEU A 162 -99.70 -23.31 -15.90
C LEU A 162 -100.95 -23.58 -16.77
N LYS A 163 -100.83 -23.84 -18.09
CA LYS A 163 -101.93 -24.25 -19.01
C LYS A 163 -103.33 -23.71 -18.63
N THR A 164 -103.47 -22.39 -18.51
CA THR A 164 -104.76 -21.75 -18.26
C THR A 164 -105.34 -21.17 -19.56
N ASP A 165 -106.67 -21.12 -19.63
CA ASP A 165 -107.45 -20.64 -20.79
C ASP A 165 -106.94 -19.29 -21.33
N ASN A 166 -107.11 -19.06 -22.65
CA ASN A 166 -106.63 -18.00 -23.57
C ASN A 166 -106.25 -16.60 -23.02
N SER A 167 -106.66 -16.19 -21.82
CA SER A 167 -106.29 -14.96 -21.13
C SER A 167 -104.79 -14.86 -20.73
N SER A 168 -104.05 -15.97 -20.63
CA SER A 168 -102.64 -15.99 -20.24
C SER A 168 -101.66 -15.90 -21.42
N GLU A 169 -102.13 -16.07 -22.65
CA GLU A 169 -101.29 -16.20 -23.86
C GLU A 169 -100.57 -14.90 -24.22
N PHE A 170 -101.26 -13.75 -24.11
CA PHE A 170 -100.70 -12.42 -24.40
C PHE A 170 -99.54 -12.02 -23.47
N LYS A 171 -99.50 -12.57 -22.26
CA LYS A 171 -98.54 -12.18 -21.21
C LYS A 171 -97.22 -12.96 -21.31
N ILE A 172 -97.26 -14.18 -21.85
CA ILE A 172 -96.07 -15.00 -22.08
C ILE A 172 -95.21 -14.39 -23.20
N GLU A 173 -95.84 -13.86 -24.26
CA GLU A 173 -95.13 -13.26 -25.40
C GLU A 173 -94.23 -12.08 -24.97
N LYS A 174 -94.71 -11.22 -24.06
CA LYS A 174 -93.93 -10.08 -23.55
C LYS A 174 -92.69 -10.55 -22.78
N LEU A 175 -92.81 -11.57 -21.92
CA LEU A 175 -91.68 -12.16 -21.20
C LEU A 175 -90.68 -12.86 -22.14
N GLU A 176 -91.16 -13.54 -23.19
CA GLU A 176 -90.30 -14.19 -24.18
C GLU A 176 -89.47 -13.17 -24.98
N LYS A 177 -90.08 -12.04 -25.37
CA LYS A 177 -89.37 -10.94 -26.02
C LYS A 177 -88.27 -10.36 -25.14
N LEU A 178 -88.58 -10.09 -23.86
CA LEU A 178 -87.59 -9.61 -22.89
C LEU A 178 -86.45 -10.61 -22.69
N LEU A 179 -86.78 -11.90 -22.59
CA LEU A 179 -85.79 -12.97 -22.44
C LEU A 179 -84.83 -13.03 -23.63
N GLU A 180 -85.35 -12.89 -24.85
CA GLU A 180 -84.53 -12.90 -26.05
C GLU A 180 -83.66 -11.63 -26.16
N GLN A 181 -84.16 -10.46 -25.75
CA GLN A 181 -83.35 -9.25 -25.64
C GLN A 181 -82.17 -9.45 -24.66
N GLN A 182 -82.45 -9.94 -23.45
CA GLN A 182 -81.43 -10.20 -22.43
C GLN A 182 -80.41 -11.26 -22.91
N ARG A 183 -80.84 -12.24 -23.70
CA ARG A 183 -79.95 -13.23 -24.33
C ARG A 183 -78.96 -12.57 -25.31
N MET A 184 -79.46 -11.70 -26.18
CA MET A 184 -78.63 -10.98 -27.15
C MET A 184 -77.63 -10.06 -26.45
N GLU A 185 -78.03 -9.38 -25.38
CA GLU A 185 -77.14 -8.55 -24.56
C GLU A 185 -76.04 -9.37 -23.87
N GLN A 186 -76.35 -10.54 -23.31
CA GLN A 186 -75.34 -11.44 -22.72
C GLN A 186 -74.36 -11.99 -23.76
N GLN A 187 -74.83 -12.34 -24.96
CA GLN A 187 -73.97 -12.82 -26.04
C GLN A 187 -73.01 -11.72 -26.51
N ASN A 188 -73.49 -10.48 -26.68
CA ASN A 188 -72.65 -9.34 -27.03
C ASN A 188 -71.60 -9.05 -25.96
N LYS A 189 -72.00 -9.04 -24.68
CA LYS A 189 -71.07 -8.85 -23.55
C LYS A 189 -69.98 -9.93 -23.52
N THR A 190 -70.35 -11.20 -23.72
CA THR A 190 -69.39 -12.32 -23.75
C THR A 190 -68.43 -12.20 -24.94
N ALA A 191 -68.92 -11.77 -26.11
CA ALA A 191 -68.08 -11.55 -27.28
C ALA A 191 -67.07 -10.42 -27.08
N GLU A 192 -67.48 -9.31 -26.45
CA GLU A 192 -66.60 -8.20 -26.08
C GLU A 192 -65.54 -8.59 -25.04
N GLU A 193 -65.91 -9.37 -24.02
CA GLU A 193 -64.99 -9.91 -23.02
C GLU A 193 -63.95 -10.85 -23.66
N VAL A 194 -64.37 -11.75 -24.55
CA VAL A 194 -63.46 -12.65 -25.27
C VAL A 194 -62.51 -11.87 -26.19
N GLN A 195 -63.00 -10.83 -26.86
CA GLN A 195 -62.16 -9.98 -27.71
C GLN A 195 -61.15 -9.17 -26.88
N THR A 196 -61.57 -8.63 -25.73
CA THR A 196 -60.71 -7.94 -24.77
C THR A 196 -59.60 -8.86 -24.25
N GLN A 197 -59.95 -10.09 -23.86
CA GLN A 197 -58.98 -11.09 -23.41
C GLN A 197 -57.94 -11.44 -24.49
N LYS A 198 -58.36 -11.52 -25.76
CA LYS A 198 -57.42 -11.77 -26.87
C LYS A 198 -56.42 -10.62 -27.01
N VAL A 199 -56.88 -9.37 -26.93
CA VAL A 199 -55.99 -8.19 -27.00
C VAL A 199 -55.02 -8.18 -25.82
N ILE A 200 -55.50 -8.44 -24.60
CA ILE A 200 -54.67 -8.51 -23.39
C ILE A 200 -53.55 -9.55 -23.53
N ARG A 201 -53.87 -10.77 -23.98
CA ARG A 201 -52.86 -11.84 -24.21
C ARG A 201 -51.82 -11.45 -25.26
N ILE A 202 -52.21 -10.71 -26.29
CA ILE A 202 -51.27 -10.24 -27.33
C ILE A 202 -50.25 -9.26 -26.72
N TYR A 203 -50.70 -8.30 -25.90
CA TYR A 203 -49.82 -7.33 -25.27
C TYR A 203 -48.96 -7.92 -24.16
N GLU A 204 -49.50 -8.82 -23.34
CA GLU A 204 -48.72 -9.60 -22.37
C GLU A 204 -47.54 -10.31 -23.05
N LYS A 205 -47.81 -10.97 -24.19
CA LYS A 205 -46.77 -11.63 -24.99
C LYS A 205 -45.74 -10.63 -25.55
N LYS A 206 -46.15 -9.43 -25.98
CA LYS A 206 -45.24 -8.37 -26.45
C LYS A 206 -44.33 -7.87 -25.32
N ILE A 207 -44.88 -7.59 -24.13
CA ILE A 207 -44.13 -7.16 -22.95
C ILE A 207 -43.10 -8.23 -22.58
N ASN A 208 -43.52 -9.50 -22.49
CA ASN A 208 -42.63 -10.59 -22.11
C ASN A 208 -41.51 -10.83 -23.13
N LYS A 209 -41.76 -10.57 -24.42
CA LYS A 209 -40.76 -10.70 -25.50
C LYS A 209 -39.81 -9.51 -25.66
N LEU A 210 -40.01 -8.38 -24.97
CA LEU A 210 -39.08 -7.26 -25.05
C LEU A 210 -37.68 -7.72 -24.59
N PRO A 211 -36.64 -7.67 -25.43
CA PRO A 211 -35.31 -8.12 -25.05
C PRO A 211 -34.72 -7.18 -24.00
N VAL A 212 -34.18 -7.75 -22.92
CA VAL A 212 -33.46 -7.01 -21.89
C VAL A 212 -31.98 -7.36 -22.08
N THR A 213 -31.29 -6.61 -22.93
CA THR A 213 -29.87 -6.81 -23.22
C THR A 213 -29.11 -5.48 -23.19
N PHE A 214 -27.84 -5.57 -22.78
CA PHE A 214 -26.92 -4.45 -22.59
C PHE A 214 -25.58 -4.68 -23.29
N ASP A 215 -25.57 -5.46 -24.38
CA ASP A 215 -24.37 -6.03 -25.01
C ASP A 215 -23.35 -4.97 -25.49
N GLU A 216 -23.77 -3.72 -25.66
CA GLU A 216 -22.93 -2.60 -26.11
C GLU A 216 -22.55 -1.63 -24.97
N ALA A 217 -22.99 -1.88 -23.73
CA ALA A 217 -22.82 -0.96 -22.61
C ALA A 217 -21.63 -1.35 -21.73
N ASN A 218 -20.43 -0.87 -22.10
CA ASN A 218 -19.19 -1.11 -21.35
C ASN A 218 -18.83 0.04 -20.37
N THR A 219 -19.62 1.10 -20.32
CA THR A 219 -19.51 2.18 -19.32
C THR A 219 -20.81 2.38 -18.58
N LYS A 220 -20.73 2.92 -17.36
CA LYS A 220 -21.92 3.23 -16.55
C LYS A 220 -22.90 4.14 -17.29
N GLU A 221 -22.40 5.12 -18.04
CA GLU A 221 -23.19 6.05 -18.83
C GLU A 221 -23.95 5.34 -19.96
N LEU A 222 -23.31 4.39 -20.64
CA LEU A 222 -23.95 3.58 -21.67
C LEU A 222 -24.99 2.63 -21.09
N VAL A 223 -24.75 2.05 -19.90
CA VAL A 223 -25.73 1.21 -19.20
C VAL A 223 -26.98 2.02 -18.85
N GLN A 224 -26.79 3.22 -18.29
CA GLN A 224 -27.90 4.13 -17.95
C GLN A 224 -28.68 4.58 -19.18
N LYS A 225 -27.99 4.95 -20.26
CA LYS A 225 -28.63 5.29 -21.54
C LYS A 225 -29.50 4.14 -22.05
N ARG A 226 -28.94 2.92 -22.08
CA ARG A 226 -29.66 1.73 -22.56
C ARG A 226 -30.84 1.37 -21.67
N ARG A 227 -30.71 1.51 -20.34
CA ARG A 227 -31.80 1.33 -19.38
C ARG A 227 -32.97 2.26 -19.68
N ILE A 228 -32.70 3.55 -19.94
CA ILE A 228 -33.72 4.54 -20.30
C ILE A 228 -34.41 4.17 -21.62
N GLU A 229 -33.66 3.75 -22.64
CA GLU A 229 -34.22 3.29 -23.92
C GLU A 229 -35.18 2.10 -23.75
N LEU A 230 -34.79 1.09 -22.96
CA LEU A 230 -35.62 -0.09 -22.72
C LEU A 230 -36.90 0.25 -21.94
N LEU A 231 -36.80 1.11 -20.92
CA LEU A 231 -37.97 1.60 -20.18
C LEU A 231 -38.90 2.43 -21.07
N HIS A 232 -38.34 3.22 -21.99
CA HIS A 232 -39.12 3.97 -22.97
C HIS A 232 -39.87 3.04 -23.94
N GLN A 233 -39.21 2.01 -24.46
CA GLN A 233 -39.87 1.00 -25.30
C GLN A 233 -41.00 0.27 -24.57
N LEU A 234 -40.80 -0.08 -23.30
CA LEU A 234 -41.84 -0.67 -22.46
C LEU A 234 -43.04 0.29 -22.30
N ASN A 235 -42.78 1.57 -22.06
CA ASN A 235 -43.83 2.59 -21.95
C ASN A 235 -44.62 2.77 -23.26
N ILE A 236 -43.97 2.70 -24.42
CA ILE A 236 -44.66 2.73 -25.72
C ILE A 236 -45.65 1.55 -25.84
N ILE A 237 -45.23 0.34 -25.47
CA ILE A 237 -46.10 -0.85 -25.50
C ILE A 237 -47.30 -0.66 -24.56
N THR A 238 -47.07 -0.13 -23.36
CA THR A 238 -48.14 0.16 -22.38
C THR A 238 -49.12 1.22 -22.88
N ALA A 239 -48.63 2.29 -23.53
CA ALA A 239 -49.49 3.33 -24.10
C ALA A 239 -50.35 2.81 -25.25
N GLN A 240 -49.79 1.96 -26.12
CA GLN A 240 -50.55 1.32 -27.21
C GLN A 240 -51.68 0.43 -26.69
N LEU A 241 -51.46 -0.29 -25.59
CA LEU A 241 -52.51 -1.07 -24.93
C LEU A 241 -53.64 -0.18 -24.42
N ALA A 242 -53.33 0.94 -23.76
CA ALA A 242 -54.32 1.86 -23.21
C ALA A 242 -55.25 2.44 -24.28
N ILE A 243 -54.75 2.58 -25.52
CA ILE A 243 -55.55 3.00 -26.68
C ILE A 243 -56.42 1.85 -27.21
N SER A 244 -55.94 0.61 -27.12
CA SER A 244 -56.57 -0.58 -27.74
C SER A 244 -57.70 -1.18 -26.91
N VAL A 245 -57.73 -0.94 -25.59
CA VAL A 245 -58.72 -1.50 -24.68
C VAL A 245 -59.25 -0.36 -23.81
N PRO A 246 -60.54 0.04 -23.96
CA PRO A 246 -61.18 0.91 -23.00
C PRO A 246 -61.29 0.15 -21.67
N LEU A 247 -60.33 0.37 -20.78
CA LEU A 247 -60.28 -0.21 -19.42
C LEU A 247 -61.42 0.35 -18.56
N LYS A 248 -62.67 -0.04 -18.84
CA LYS A 248 -63.83 0.29 -17.99
C LYS A 248 -64.33 -0.92 -17.20
N THR A 249 -63.84 -2.14 -17.45
CA THR A 249 -64.34 -3.36 -16.82
C THR A 249 -63.24 -4.11 -16.06
N SER A 250 -62.99 -3.61 -14.84
CA SER A 250 -62.72 -4.34 -13.59
C SER A 250 -62.39 -5.84 -13.71
N GLY A 251 -61.10 -6.20 -13.58
CA GLY A 251 -60.67 -7.56 -13.23
C GLY A 251 -59.36 -8.02 -13.88
N GLU A 252 -59.07 -7.58 -15.11
CA GLU A 252 -57.92 -8.09 -15.90
C GLU A 252 -56.69 -7.14 -15.93
N GLU A 253 -56.85 -5.93 -15.40
CA GLU A 253 -55.78 -4.96 -15.12
C GLU A 253 -54.60 -5.53 -14.29
N PRO A 254 -54.80 -6.47 -13.33
CA PRO A 254 -53.70 -7.03 -12.55
C PRO A 254 -52.67 -7.78 -13.38
N ARG A 255 -53.08 -8.51 -14.44
CA ARG A 255 -52.16 -9.38 -15.20
C ARG A 255 -51.13 -8.58 -15.99
N ILE A 256 -51.58 -7.56 -16.70
CA ILE A 256 -50.67 -6.70 -17.47
C ILE A 256 -49.82 -5.85 -16.53
N SER A 257 -50.40 -5.33 -15.45
CA SER A 257 -49.66 -4.59 -14.44
C SER A 257 -48.51 -5.44 -13.84
N VAL A 258 -48.78 -6.72 -13.56
CA VAL A 258 -47.76 -7.68 -13.12
C VAL A 258 -46.67 -7.85 -14.19
N ALA A 259 -47.03 -8.09 -15.46
CA ALA A 259 -46.05 -8.25 -16.54
C ALA A 259 -45.17 -7.00 -16.74
N ILE A 260 -45.74 -5.80 -16.68
CA ILE A 260 -45.00 -4.52 -16.76
C ILE A 260 -44.05 -4.38 -15.57
N THR A 261 -44.53 -4.69 -14.36
CA THR A 261 -43.75 -4.59 -13.12
C THR A 261 -42.57 -5.57 -13.14
N GLU A 262 -42.81 -6.82 -13.53
CA GLU A 262 -41.77 -7.84 -13.67
C GLU A 262 -40.72 -7.42 -14.72
N LYS A 263 -41.16 -6.89 -15.86
CA LYS A 263 -40.24 -6.46 -16.92
C LYS A 263 -39.43 -5.24 -16.53
N THR A 264 -40.03 -4.27 -15.84
CA THR A 264 -39.35 -3.11 -15.26
C THR A 264 -38.30 -3.55 -14.25
N LYS A 265 -38.65 -4.50 -13.38
CA LYS A 265 -37.71 -5.08 -12.40
C LYS A 265 -36.54 -5.78 -13.10
N ALA A 266 -36.79 -6.56 -14.15
CA ALA A 266 -35.75 -7.24 -14.92
C ALA A 266 -34.77 -6.23 -15.56
N ILE A 267 -35.29 -5.17 -16.20
CA ILE A 267 -34.47 -4.10 -16.79
C ILE A 267 -33.58 -3.44 -15.73
N ASN A 268 -34.16 -3.05 -14.59
CA ASN A 268 -33.43 -2.37 -13.52
C ASN A 268 -32.39 -3.28 -12.86
N SER A 269 -32.74 -4.54 -12.60
CA SER A 269 -31.84 -5.52 -11.96
C SER A 269 -30.63 -5.83 -12.83
N MET A 270 -30.82 -6.01 -14.14
CA MET A 270 -29.73 -6.29 -15.06
C MET A 270 -28.81 -5.07 -15.24
N ALA A 271 -29.37 -3.86 -15.33
CA ALA A 271 -28.60 -2.62 -15.37
C ALA A 271 -27.72 -2.47 -14.11
N GLN A 272 -28.29 -2.70 -12.93
CA GLN A 272 -27.53 -2.61 -11.67
C GLN A 272 -26.39 -3.63 -11.59
N GLN A 273 -26.65 -4.90 -11.95
CA GLN A 273 -25.61 -5.94 -11.96
C GLN A 273 -24.44 -5.57 -12.89
N LEU A 274 -24.74 -5.01 -14.06
CA LEU A 274 -23.72 -4.61 -15.01
C LEU A 274 -22.94 -3.38 -14.53
N GLU A 275 -23.59 -2.39 -13.91
CA GLU A 275 -22.91 -1.26 -13.28
C GLU A 275 -21.96 -1.68 -12.16
N GLU A 276 -22.37 -2.62 -11.31
CA GLU A 276 -21.52 -3.19 -10.26
C GLU A 276 -20.32 -3.95 -10.84
N HIS A 277 -20.51 -4.69 -11.94
CA HIS A 277 -19.43 -5.36 -12.65
C HIS A 277 -18.42 -4.37 -13.23
N ILE A 278 -18.89 -3.35 -13.96
CA ILE A 278 -18.04 -2.30 -14.54
C ILE A 278 -17.24 -1.58 -13.45
N LEU A 279 -17.87 -1.27 -12.31
CA LEU A 279 -17.19 -0.61 -11.20
C LEU A 279 -16.10 -1.48 -10.57
N LYS A 280 -16.37 -2.78 -10.38
CA LYS A 280 -15.38 -3.75 -9.88
C LYS A 280 -14.19 -3.87 -10.84
N GLU A 281 -14.47 -3.97 -12.14
CA GLU A 281 -13.44 -4.05 -13.17
C GLU A 281 -12.59 -2.77 -13.23
N GLN A 282 -13.21 -1.58 -13.14
CA GLN A 282 -12.48 -0.31 -13.07
C GLN A 282 -11.61 -0.23 -11.81
N HIS A 283 -12.12 -0.64 -10.66
CA HIS A 283 -11.34 -0.66 -9.42
C HIS A 283 -10.15 -1.63 -9.52
N GLN A 284 -10.36 -2.81 -10.09
CA GLN A 284 -9.29 -3.77 -10.34
C GLN A 284 -8.22 -3.19 -11.28
N ARG A 285 -8.61 -2.56 -12.39
CA ARG A 285 -7.65 -1.90 -13.30
C ARG A 285 -6.86 -0.80 -12.61
N GLN A 286 -7.50 0.02 -11.77
CA GLN A 286 -6.82 1.06 -10.99
C GLN A 286 -5.83 0.48 -9.97
N GLN A 287 -6.18 -0.62 -9.32
CA GLN A 287 -5.26 -1.34 -8.42
C GLN A 287 -4.07 -1.91 -9.20
N GLU A 288 -4.30 -2.55 -10.34
CA GLU A 288 -3.24 -3.07 -11.21
C GLU A 288 -2.32 -1.93 -11.72
N GLU A 289 -2.87 -0.79 -12.12
CA GLU A 289 -2.10 0.39 -12.52
C GLU A 289 -1.31 1.02 -11.36
N ALA A 290 -1.87 1.04 -10.15
CA ALA A 290 -1.15 1.50 -8.96
C ALA A 290 0.03 0.56 -8.65
N GLN A 291 -0.20 -0.76 -8.65
CA GLN A 291 0.85 -1.77 -8.45
C GLN A 291 1.97 -1.65 -9.51
N LYS A 292 1.61 -1.43 -10.78
CA LYS A 292 2.59 -1.18 -11.85
C LYS A 292 3.39 0.10 -11.61
N ARG A 293 2.76 1.18 -11.16
CA ARG A 293 3.47 2.43 -10.80
C ARG A 293 4.44 2.24 -9.64
N ASP A 294 4.02 1.53 -8.59
CA ASP A 294 4.87 1.23 -7.44
C ASP A 294 6.06 0.35 -7.85
N ALA A 295 5.83 -0.66 -8.70
CA ALA A 295 6.89 -1.50 -9.26
C ALA A 295 7.90 -0.70 -10.10
N ASP A 296 7.42 0.22 -10.96
CA ASP A 296 8.27 1.12 -11.74
C ASP A 296 9.12 2.05 -10.85
N GLN A 297 8.53 2.52 -9.74
CA GLN A 297 9.26 3.33 -8.75
C GLN A 297 10.36 2.54 -8.05
N VAL A 298 10.08 1.31 -7.62
CA VAL A 298 11.08 0.40 -7.02
C VAL A 298 12.30 0.23 -7.94
N ILE A 299 12.06 0.04 -9.24
CA ILE A 299 13.12 -0.09 -10.23
C ILE A 299 13.94 1.19 -10.37
N LYS A 300 13.29 2.37 -10.40
CA LYS A 300 13.97 3.66 -10.46
C LYS A 300 14.83 3.91 -9.23
N ASP A 301 14.29 3.65 -8.04
CA ASP A 301 15.00 3.82 -6.77
C ASP A 301 16.21 2.90 -6.71
N TYR A 302 16.08 1.66 -7.20
CA TYR A 302 17.20 0.72 -7.27
C TYR A 302 18.31 1.17 -8.23
N VAL A 303 17.96 1.70 -9.41
CA VAL A 303 18.95 2.30 -10.34
C VAL A 303 19.63 3.51 -9.69
N GLN A 304 18.89 4.36 -8.99
CA GLN A 304 19.47 5.48 -8.25
C GLN A 304 20.42 5.01 -7.14
N LEU A 305 20.07 3.96 -6.40
CA LEU A 305 20.91 3.37 -5.36
C LEU A 305 22.24 2.85 -5.93
N LEU A 306 22.20 2.15 -7.07
CA LEU A 306 23.41 1.70 -7.78
C LEU A 306 24.28 2.88 -8.20
N ASN A 307 23.67 3.91 -8.80
CA ASN A 307 24.39 5.10 -9.27
C ASN A 307 24.95 5.95 -8.12
N GLY A 308 24.29 5.91 -6.95
CA GLY A 308 24.69 6.60 -5.73
C GLY A 308 25.91 6.01 -5.02
N LEU A 309 26.38 4.81 -5.41
CA LEU A 309 27.60 4.23 -4.85
C LEU A 309 28.81 5.13 -5.19
N SER A 310 29.39 5.72 -4.15
CA SER A 310 30.56 6.60 -4.26
C SER A 310 31.81 5.78 -4.56
N VAL A 311 32.54 6.16 -5.61
CA VAL A 311 33.78 5.50 -6.03
C VAL A 311 34.94 6.44 -5.72
N THR A 312 35.55 6.26 -4.54
CA THR A 312 36.73 7.04 -4.12
C THR A 312 37.84 6.15 -3.57
N PHE A 313 39.07 6.55 -3.85
CA PHE A 313 40.32 5.90 -3.43
C PHE A 313 41.12 6.83 -2.51
N ASP A 314 40.42 7.68 -1.75
CA ASP A 314 41.06 8.63 -0.86
C ASP A 314 41.95 7.86 0.15
N LYS A 315 43.20 8.31 0.30
CA LYS A 315 44.22 7.77 1.21
C LYS A 315 44.95 6.49 0.76
N THR A 316 44.70 5.95 -0.43
CA THR A 316 45.48 4.81 -0.93
C THR A 316 46.79 5.31 -1.55
N THR A 317 47.92 5.01 -0.93
CA THR A 317 49.26 5.43 -1.38
C THR A 317 50.09 4.30 -1.99
N THR A 318 49.61 3.06 -1.93
CA THR A 318 50.27 1.88 -2.49
C THR A 318 49.33 1.13 -3.42
N VAL A 319 49.90 0.36 -4.36
CA VAL A 319 49.13 -0.46 -5.31
C VAL A 319 48.28 -1.49 -4.58
N GLU A 320 48.80 -2.08 -3.49
CA GLU A 320 48.09 -3.05 -2.67
C GLU A 320 46.84 -2.44 -2.03
N LEU A 321 46.94 -1.23 -1.46
CA LEU A 321 45.80 -0.54 -0.86
C LEU A 321 44.75 -0.13 -1.91
N VAL A 322 45.17 0.21 -3.13
CA VAL A 322 44.23 0.47 -4.25
C VAL A 322 43.45 -0.79 -4.61
N ARG A 323 44.11 -1.95 -4.67
CA ARG A 323 43.46 -3.23 -4.97
C ARG A 323 42.49 -3.66 -3.88
N GLU A 324 42.90 -3.58 -2.61
CA GLU A 324 42.03 -3.87 -1.47
C GLU A 324 40.78 -2.98 -1.50
N ARG A 325 40.95 -1.68 -1.74
CA ARG A 325 39.82 -0.74 -1.83
C ARG A 325 38.91 -1.02 -3.04
N ARG A 326 39.48 -1.37 -4.20
CA ARG A 326 38.72 -1.78 -5.39
C ARG A 326 37.84 -3.00 -5.08
N ASP A 327 38.44 -4.02 -4.47
CA ASP A 327 37.74 -5.26 -4.13
C ASP A 327 36.64 -5.01 -3.08
N GLU A 328 36.87 -4.11 -2.12
CA GLU A 328 35.86 -3.64 -1.16
C GLU A 328 34.68 -2.93 -1.85
N LEU A 329 34.95 -2.03 -2.80
CA LEU A 329 33.89 -1.33 -3.56
C LEU A 329 33.09 -2.30 -4.43
N LEU A 330 33.74 -3.26 -5.07
CA LEU A 330 33.06 -4.32 -5.84
C LEU A 330 32.21 -5.22 -4.92
N TYR A 331 32.70 -5.53 -3.73
CA TYR A 331 31.93 -6.25 -2.71
C TYR A 331 30.69 -5.46 -2.28
N GLN A 332 30.81 -4.16 -2.02
CA GLN A 332 29.68 -3.29 -1.67
C GLN A 332 28.64 -3.25 -2.80
N LEU A 333 29.07 -3.12 -4.06
CA LEU A 333 28.18 -3.17 -5.23
C LEU A 333 27.42 -4.51 -5.29
N ASN A 334 28.12 -5.63 -5.14
CA ASN A 334 27.51 -6.96 -5.12
C ASN A 334 26.54 -7.15 -3.95
N SER A 335 26.83 -6.54 -2.79
CA SER A 335 25.92 -6.55 -1.64
C SER A 335 24.63 -5.79 -1.91
N ILE A 336 24.70 -4.63 -2.59
CA ILE A 336 23.50 -3.87 -3.01
C ILE A 336 22.66 -4.74 -3.96
N ILE A 337 23.31 -5.43 -4.90
CA ILE A 337 22.63 -6.31 -5.86
C ILE A 337 21.94 -7.48 -5.14
N ALA A 338 22.67 -8.18 -4.27
CA ALA A 338 22.14 -9.33 -3.55
C ALA A 338 20.96 -8.95 -2.63
N HIS A 339 21.08 -7.83 -1.90
CA HIS A 339 20.07 -7.40 -0.93
C HIS A 339 18.74 -7.01 -1.58
N ASN A 340 18.78 -6.42 -2.78
CA ASN A 340 17.59 -5.93 -3.47
C ASN A 340 17.04 -6.90 -4.53
N LYS A 341 17.71 -8.03 -4.78
CA LYS A 341 17.35 -8.99 -5.84
C LYS A 341 15.87 -9.40 -5.79
N ASN A 342 15.37 -9.79 -4.62
CA ASN A 342 13.99 -10.28 -4.49
C ASN A 342 12.96 -9.15 -4.73
N THR A 343 13.25 -7.95 -4.24
CA THR A 343 12.38 -6.77 -4.43
C THR A 343 12.30 -6.37 -5.90
N VAL A 344 13.44 -6.38 -6.61
CA VAL A 344 13.51 -6.10 -8.04
C VAL A 344 12.81 -7.18 -8.86
N LEU A 345 12.99 -8.47 -8.53
CA LEU A 345 12.28 -9.57 -9.18
C LEU A 345 10.77 -9.49 -8.99
N ALA A 346 10.30 -9.10 -7.79
CA ALA A 346 8.88 -8.88 -7.54
C ALA A 346 8.30 -7.70 -8.34
N ALA A 347 9.07 -6.62 -8.48
CA ALA A 347 8.68 -5.47 -9.33
C ALA A 347 8.62 -5.87 -10.82
N LEU A 348 9.63 -6.61 -11.31
CA LEU A 348 9.66 -7.14 -12.68
C LEU A 348 8.46 -8.05 -12.98
N ALA A 349 8.12 -8.95 -12.05
CA ALA A 349 6.97 -9.84 -12.17
C ALA A 349 5.65 -9.06 -12.23
N THR A 350 5.50 -8.02 -11.39
CA THR A 350 4.34 -7.12 -11.41
C THR A 350 4.19 -6.38 -12.74
N LEU A 351 5.31 -6.01 -13.37
CA LEU A 351 5.33 -5.36 -14.68
C LEU A 351 5.23 -6.34 -15.86
N GLN A 352 5.23 -7.66 -15.60
CA GLN A 352 5.26 -8.71 -16.63
C GLN A 352 6.46 -8.57 -17.59
N ILE A 353 7.61 -8.13 -17.07
CA ILE A 353 8.85 -8.05 -17.83
C ILE A 353 9.62 -9.35 -17.60
N ASP A 354 9.69 -10.17 -18.64
CA ASP A 354 10.48 -11.40 -18.61
C ASP A 354 11.98 -11.07 -18.74
N GLY A 355 12.76 -11.39 -17.71
CA GLY A 355 14.22 -11.26 -17.70
C GLY A 355 14.76 -10.02 -16.99
N GLU A 356 16.02 -9.69 -17.26
CA GLU A 356 16.72 -8.56 -16.63
C GLU A 356 16.45 -7.24 -17.37
N LEU A 357 16.23 -6.16 -16.61
CA LEU A 357 16.02 -4.83 -17.17
C LEU A 357 17.34 -4.26 -17.72
N PRO A 358 17.39 -3.83 -19.01
CA PRO A 358 18.59 -3.26 -19.61
C PRO A 358 19.19 -2.11 -18.80
N GLN A 359 18.35 -1.26 -18.18
CA GLN A 359 18.79 -0.12 -17.37
C GLN A 359 19.50 -0.53 -16.07
N ILE A 360 19.08 -1.63 -15.43
CA ILE A 360 19.74 -2.15 -14.22
C ILE A 360 21.12 -2.71 -14.60
N ASN A 361 21.17 -3.50 -15.66
CA ASN A 361 22.42 -4.08 -16.14
C ASN A 361 23.40 -3.01 -16.62
N ALA A 362 22.90 -1.96 -17.29
CA ALA A 362 23.71 -0.81 -17.67
C ALA A 362 24.30 -0.10 -16.45
N ALA A 363 23.50 0.17 -15.42
CA ALA A 363 23.99 0.82 -14.19
C ALA A 363 25.05 -0.04 -13.45
N ILE A 364 24.84 -1.36 -13.36
CA ILE A 364 25.81 -2.29 -12.77
C ILE A 364 27.11 -2.30 -13.59
N ALA A 365 27.02 -2.39 -14.91
CA ALA A 365 28.18 -2.41 -15.80
C ALA A 365 28.96 -1.09 -15.74
N GLU A 366 28.26 0.05 -15.78
CA GLU A 366 28.86 1.39 -15.69
C GLU A 366 29.62 1.57 -14.37
N LYS A 367 29.02 1.18 -13.24
CA LYS A 367 29.71 1.27 -11.95
C LYS A 367 30.88 0.31 -11.81
N THR A 368 30.75 -0.91 -12.30
CA THR A 368 31.87 -1.87 -12.32
C THR A 368 33.03 -1.31 -13.16
N MET A 369 32.74 -0.72 -14.31
CA MET A 369 33.73 -0.09 -15.18
C MET A 369 34.37 1.13 -14.51
N ALA A 370 33.59 1.99 -13.84
CA ALA A 370 34.11 3.16 -13.13
C ALA A 370 35.08 2.76 -12.00
N ILE A 371 34.70 1.77 -11.18
CA ILE A 371 35.57 1.25 -10.09
C ILE A 371 36.89 0.73 -10.66
N ASN A 372 36.85 -0.11 -11.69
CA ASN A 372 38.04 -0.71 -12.28
C ASN A 372 38.92 0.33 -13.00
N SER A 373 38.32 1.24 -13.75
CA SER A 373 39.05 2.28 -14.49
C SER A 373 39.77 3.24 -13.54
N MET A 374 39.12 3.69 -12.46
CA MET A 374 39.74 4.58 -11.48
C MET A 374 40.86 3.88 -10.70
N ALA A 375 40.65 2.61 -10.31
CA ALA A 375 41.70 1.81 -9.67
C ALA A 375 42.93 1.67 -10.58
N GLN A 376 42.72 1.32 -11.86
CA GLN A 376 43.82 1.15 -12.82
C GLN A 376 44.62 2.44 -13.02
N GLN A 377 43.92 3.57 -13.23
CA GLN A 377 44.58 4.87 -13.39
C GLN A 377 45.46 5.23 -12.17
N LEU A 378 44.96 4.94 -10.96
CA LEU A 378 45.71 5.21 -9.74
C LEU A 378 46.88 4.25 -9.52
N GLU A 379 46.72 2.96 -9.83
CA GLU A 379 47.82 1.98 -9.82
C GLU A 379 48.94 2.42 -10.77
N GLU A 380 48.61 2.84 -12.00
CA GLU A 380 49.58 3.32 -12.98
C GLU A 380 50.31 4.59 -12.50
N HIS A 381 49.59 5.52 -11.88
CA HIS A 381 50.18 6.73 -11.30
C HIS A 381 51.18 6.39 -10.17
N ILE A 382 50.77 5.55 -9.21
CA ILE A 382 51.63 5.13 -8.08
C ILE A 382 52.88 4.42 -8.59
N LEU A 383 52.75 3.51 -9.56
CA LEU A 383 53.90 2.80 -10.14
C LEU A 383 54.86 3.76 -10.86
N LYS A 384 54.33 4.76 -11.59
CA LYS A 384 55.15 5.78 -12.25
C LYS A 384 55.93 6.59 -11.23
N GLU A 385 55.28 7.02 -10.15
CA GLU A 385 55.91 7.77 -9.06
C GLU A 385 56.98 6.93 -8.34
N GLN A 386 56.70 5.65 -8.06
CA GLN A 386 57.68 4.73 -7.47
C GLN A 386 58.91 4.53 -8.36
N ARG A 387 58.72 4.35 -9.68
CA ARG A 387 59.85 4.26 -10.62
C ARG A 387 60.67 5.53 -10.65
N GLN A 388 60.02 6.70 -10.62
CA GLN A 388 60.71 7.98 -10.56
C GLN A 388 61.54 8.10 -9.27
N ARG A 389 60.97 7.77 -8.11
CA ARG A 389 61.71 7.77 -6.83
C ARG A 389 62.90 6.80 -6.85
N GLN A 390 62.74 5.60 -7.40
CA GLN A 390 63.84 4.63 -7.53
C GLN A 390 64.95 5.14 -8.46
N GLN A 391 64.59 5.84 -9.55
CA GLN A 391 65.56 6.47 -10.44
C GLN A 391 66.29 7.62 -9.74
N GLU A 392 65.58 8.48 -9.01
CA GLU A 392 66.17 9.55 -8.21
C GLU A 392 67.11 8.99 -7.12
N GLU A 393 66.72 7.92 -6.43
CA GLU A 393 67.57 7.24 -5.44
C GLU A 393 68.79 6.54 -6.06
N ALA A 394 68.66 5.97 -7.26
CA ALA A 394 69.79 5.42 -8.00
C ALA A 394 70.78 6.54 -8.40
N GLN A 395 70.28 7.65 -8.94
CA GLN A 395 71.09 8.82 -9.28
C GLN A 395 71.81 9.41 -8.06
N LYS A 396 71.13 9.46 -6.89
CA LYS A 396 71.75 9.89 -5.63
C LYS A 396 72.85 8.92 -5.19
N ARG A 397 72.63 7.61 -5.29
CA ARG A 397 73.67 6.61 -4.96
C ARG A 397 74.89 6.72 -5.88
N ASP A 398 74.67 6.93 -7.18
CA ASP A 398 75.76 7.12 -8.14
C ASP A 398 76.53 8.42 -7.85
N ALA A 399 75.83 9.51 -7.53
CA ALA A 399 76.45 10.77 -7.12
C ALA A 399 77.25 10.65 -5.81
N ASP A 400 76.72 9.96 -4.80
CA ASP A 400 77.45 9.65 -3.57
C ASP A 400 78.72 8.83 -3.84
N GLN A 401 78.64 7.87 -4.78
CA GLN A 401 79.79 7.06 -5.17
C GLN A 401 80.88 7.90 -5.84
N VAL A 402 80.52 8.82 -6.75
CA VAL A 402 81.46 9.77 -7.37
C VAL A 402 82.19 10.59 -6.29
N ILE A 403 81.48 11.07 -5.27
CA ILE A 403 82.11 11.81 -4.16
C ILE A 403 83.10 10.92 -3.38
N LYS A 404 82.73 9.68 -3.07
CA LYS A 404 83.60 8.72 -2.37
C LYS A 404 84.85 8.39 -3.16
N ASP A 405 84.70 8.10 -4.45
CA ASP A 405 85.82 7.77 -5.35
C ASP A 405 86.80 8.95 -5.45
N TYR A 406 86.26 10.17 -5.53
CA TYR A 406 87.08 11.38 -5.55
C TYR A 406 87.82 11.64 -4.22
N VAL A 407 87.17 11.44 -3.06
CA VAL A 407 87.85 11.50 -1.75
C VAL A 407 88.95 10.45 -1.66
N GLN A 408 88.71 9.24 -2.16
CA GLN A 408 89.71 8.17 -2.19
C GLN A 408 90.89 8.53 -3.10
N LEU A 409 90.63 9.15 -4.26
CA LEU A 409 91.67 9.63 -5.18
C LEU A 409 92.55 10.70 -4.54
N LEU A 410 91.96 11.67 -3.84
CA LEU A 410 92.69 12.70 -3.09
C LEU A 410 93.60 12.07 -2.03
N ASN A 411 93.06 11.16 -1.23
CA ASN A 411 93.80 10.49 -0.17
C ASN A 411 94.90 9.54 -0.70
N GLY A 412 94.70 8.99 -1.89
CA GLY A 412 95.64 8.09 -2.58
C GLY A 412 96.91 8.76 -3.11
N LEU A 413 97.01 10.09 -3.11
CA LEU A 413 98.22 10.81 -3.55
C LEU A 413 99.41 10.46 -2.62
N PRO A 414 100.47 9.78 -3.12
CA PRO A 414 101.63 9.43 -2.31
C PRO A 414 102.44 10.68 -1.95
N VAL A 415 102.68 10.87 -0.67
CA VAL A 415 103.44 12.02 -0.14
C VAL A 415 104.78 11.47 0.36
N THR A 416 105.82 11.57 -0.46
CA THR A 416 107.17 11.05 -0.18
C THR A 416 108.23 12.03 -0.62
N PHE A 417 109.32 12.14 0.16
CA PHE A 417 110.45 13.04 -0.10
C PHE A 417 111.77 12.28 -0.22
N ASP A 418 111.72 10.97 -0.46
CA ASP A 418 112.86 10.03 -0.41
C ASP A 418 114.03 10.38 -1.36
N LYS A 419 113.84 11.34 -2.27
CA LYS A 419 114.85 11.81 -3.24
C LYS A 419 115.37 13.22 -2.95
N ALA A 420 114.83 13.91 -1.94
CA ALA A 420 115.22 15.26 -1.60
C ALA A 420 116.37 15.21 -0.57
N THR A 421 117.58 15.59 -0.99
CA THR A 421 118.77 15.60 -0.14
C THR A 421 119.19 16.99 0.30
N THR A 422 118.56 18.04 -0.23
CA THR A 422 118.78 19.44 0.17
C THR A 422 117.42 20.11 0.42
N VAL A 423 117.43 21.23 1.14
CA VAL A 423 116.21 22.01 1.44
C VAL A 423 115.51 22.45 0.15
N GLU A 424 116.27 22.88 -0.86
CA GLU A 424 115.72 23.31 -2.15
C GLU A 424 114.99 22.16 -2.86
N LEU A 425 115.54 20.94 -2.84
CA LEU A 425 114.89 19.76 -3.41
C LEU A 425 113.62 19.36 -2.65
N VAL A 426 113.55 19.63 -1.33
CA VAL A 426 112.32 19.43 -0.54
C VAL A 426 111.26 20.44 -0.95
N ASP A 427 111.62 21.71 -1.11
CA ASP A 427 110.72 22.77 -1.56
C ASP A 427 110.20 22.51 -2.98
N GLU A 428 111.08 22.14 -3.93
CA GLU A 428 110.69 21.77 -5.30
C GLU A 428 109.72 20.58 -5.29
N ARG A 429 110.01 19.54 -4.50
CA ARG A 429 109.14 18.36 -4.41
C ARG A 429 107.81 18.67 -3.72
N ARG A 430 107.79 19.54 -2.71
CA ARG A 430 106.56 20.01 -2.05
C ARG A 430 105.67 20.71 -3.06
N ASP A 431 106.24 21.65 -3.82
CA ASP A 431 105.51 22.43 -4.81
C ASP A 431 105.00 21.51 -5.95
N GLU A 432 105.78 20.50 -6.34
CA GLU A 432 105.33 19.46 -7.29
C GLU A 432 104.13 18.66 -6.75
N LEU A 433 104.16 18.22 -5.48
CA LEU A 433 103.05 17.48 -4.86
C LEU A 433 101.79 18.35 -4.70
N LEU A 434 101.95 19.62 -4.33
CA LEU A 434 100.84 20.59 -4.29
C LEU A 434 100.27 20.85 -5.69
N HIS A 435 101.13 20.90 -6.72
CA HIS A 435 100.69 21.02 -8.10
C HIS A 435 99.88 19.78 -8.53
N GLN A 436 100.36 18.57 -8.24
CA GLN A 436 99.65 17.32 -8.54
C GLN A 436 98.28 17.26 -7.84
N LEU A 437 98.21 17.67 -6.56
CA LEU A 437 96.95 17.79 -5.83
C LEU A 437 95.98 18.78 -6.51
N SER A 438 96.49 19.94 -6.94
CA SER A 438 95.71 20.94 -7.69
C SER A 438 95.22 20.40 -9.04
N THR A 439 96.04 19.62 -9.75
CA THR A 439 95.66 18.96 -11.00
C THR A 439 94.53 17.94 -10.78
N ILE A 440 94.62 17.11 -9.73
CA ILE A 440 93.54 16.18 -9.36
C ILE A 440 92.24 16.94 -9.09
N ILE A 441 92.33 18.06 -8.37
CA ILE A 441 91.15 18.90 -8.09
C ILE A 441 90.54 19.48 -9.35
N ALA A 442 91.37 20.07 -10.22
CA ALA A 442 90.90 20.68 -11.45
C ALA A 442 90.29 19.66 -12.42
N HIS A 443 90.88 18.47 -12.54
CA HIS A 443 90.44 17.43 -13.48
C HIS A 443 89.05 16.86 -13.12
N ASN A 444 88.77 16.67 -11.83
CA ASN A 444 87.53 16.03 -11.37
C ASN A 444 86.41 17.03 -11.01
N LYS A 445 86.68 18.34 -11.12
CA LYS A 445 85.76 19.40 -10.67
C LYS A 445 84.37 19.32 -11.31
N SER A 446 84.26 19.02 -12.60
CA SER A 446 82.96 18.96 -13.29
C SER A 446 82.11 17.78 -12.84
N GLU A 447 82.71 16.61 -12.61
CA GLU A 447 82.00 15.41 -12.18
C GLU A 447 81.52 15.56 -10.72
N VAL A 448 82.37 16.13 -9.86
CA VAL A 448 82.00 16.46 -8.48
C VAL A 448 80.86 17.48 -8.43
N LEU A 449 80.92 18.56 -9.22
CA LEU A 449 79.84 19.55 -9.26
C LEU A 449 78.52 18.95 -9.78
N ALA A 450 78.57 18.04 -10.76
CA ALA A 450 77.39 17.34 -11.24
C ALA A 450 76.79 16.42 -10.16
N ALA A 451 77.64 15.67 -9.44
CA ALA A 451 77.21 14.85 -8.31
C ALA A 451 76.56 15.70 -7.19
N LEU A 452 77.12 16.86 -6.89
CA LEU A 452 76.58 17.77 -5.87
C LEU A 452 75.23 18.38 -6.25
N ALA A 453 75.06 18.73 -7.52
CA ALA A 453 73.78 19.19 -8.03
C ALA A 453 72.70 18.10 -7.90
N THR A 454 73.03 16.84 -8.20
CA THR A 454 72.13 15.68 -8.04
C THR A 454 71.76 15.43 -6.57
N LEU A 455 72.71 15.62 -5.65
CA LEU A 455 72.47 15.48 -4.20
C LEU A 455 71.83 16.72 -3.56
N GLN A 456 71.68 17.82 -4.31
CA GLN A 456 71.21 19.12 -3.82
C GLN A 456 72.06 19.68 -2.67
N ILE A 457 73.36 19.38 -2.67
CA ILE A 457 74.31 19.91 -1.69
C ILE A 457 74.84 21.24 -2.20
N ASN A 458 74.50 22.33 -1.51
CA ASN A 458 75.01 23.65 -1.83
C ASN A 458 76.42 23.82 -1.21
N GLY A 459 77.44 24.01 -2.04
CA GLY A 459 78.82 24.23 -1.62
C GLY A 459 79.72 23.00 -1.74
N GLU A 460 80.97 23.11 -1.27
CA GLU A 460 81.90 21.98 -1.25
C GLU A 460 81.53 20.98 -0.13
N PRO A 461 81.49 19.68 -0.41
CA PRO A 461 81.27 18.66 0.62
C PRO A 461 82.29 18.75 1.74
N PRO A 462 81.87 18.69 3.00
CA PRO A 462 82.79 18.68 4.14
C PRO A 462 83.86 17.59 4.01
N GLN A 463 83.52 16.46 3.41
CA GLN A 463 84.42 15.31 3.21
C GLN A 463 85.52 15.61 2.17
N ILE A 464 85.18 16.31 1.08
CA ILE A 464 86.14 16.71 0.05
C ILE A 464 87.06 17.80 0.61
N THR A 465 86.49 18.82 1.23
CA THR A 465 87.26 19.91 1.84
C THR A 465 88.21 19.38 2.92
N ALA A 466 87.75 18.44 3.77
CA ALA A 466 88.59 17.79 4.77
C ALA A 466 89.75 17.00 4.12
N ALA A 467 89.49 16.20 3.09
CA ALA A 467 90.54 15.44 2.40
C ALA A 467 91.59 16.35 1.75
N ILE A 468 91.17 17.48 1.14
CA ILE A 468 92.08 18.47 0.56
C ILE A 468 92.96 19.12 1.66
N ILE A 469 92.35 19.53 2.78
CA ILE A 469 93.06 20.14 3.91
C ILE A 469 94.04 19.15 4.53
N GLU A 470 93.60 17.91 4.77
CA GLU A 470 94.41 16.85 5.35
C GLU A 470 95.63 16.57 4.46
N LYS A 471 95.44 16.42 3.14
CA LYS A 471 96.58 16.18 2.24
C LYS A 471 97.52 17.36 2.11
N THR A 472 97.00 18.57 2.02
CA THR A 472 97.83 19.79 2.00
C THR A 472 98.68 19.88 3.27
N THR A 473 98.08 19.58 4.42
CA THR A 473 98.77 19.57 5.72
C THR A 473 99.81 18.46 5.79
N ALA A 474 99.51 17.25 5.30
CA ALA A 474 100.46 16.14 5.25
C ALA A 474 101.68 16.45 4.36
N ILE A 475 101.47 17.07 3.19
CA ILE A 475 102.55 17.51 2.29
C ILE A 475 103.45 18.53 2.99
N ASN A 476 102.86 19.55 3.61
CA ASN A 476 103.62 20.63 4.26
C ASN A 476 104.35 20.16 5.53
N SER A 477 103.69 19.37 6.36
CA SER A 477 104.28 18.85 7.60
C SER A 477 105.43 17.88 7.32
N LEU A 478 105.28 16.98 6.35
CA LEU A 478 106.34 16.05 5.98
C LEU A 478 107.52 16.79 5.31
N ALA A 479 107.24 17.80 4.46
CA ALA A 479 108.29 18.66 3.92
C ALA A 479 109.09 19.35 5.05
N GLN A 480 108.41 19.94 6.02
CA GLN A 480 109.05 20.58 7.18
C GLN A 480 109.86 19.59 8.01
N GLN A 481 109.34 18.38 8.23
CA GLN A 481 110.05 17.33 8.96
C GLN A 481 111.34 16.92 8.23
N VAL A 482 111.31 16.79 6.90
CA VAL A 482 112.48 16.43 6.10
C VAL A 482 113.49 17.58 6.03
N VAL A 483 113.03 18.83 5.90
CA VAL A 483 113.91 20.01 6.03
C VAL A 483 114.62 20.01 7.37
N LEU A 484 113.89 19.76 8.46
CA LEU A 484 114.48 19.68 9.81
C LEU A 484 115.49 18.53 9.90
N GLN A 485 115.20 17.36 9.31
CA GLN A 485 116.15 16.24 9.27
C GLN A 485 117.39 16.55 8.45
N ILE A 486 117.26 17.25 7.32
CA ILE A 486 118.40 17.68 6.49
C ILE A 486 119.23 18.71 7.26
N GLN A 487 118.60 19.71 7.87
CA GLN A 487 119.29 20.72 8.69
C GLN A 487 119.98 20.10 9.90
N LEU A 488 119.34 19.17 10.60
CA LEU A 488 119.95 18.43 11.70
C LEU A 488 121.07 17.52 11.21
N ALA A 489 120.97 16.93 10.01
CA ALA A 489 122.04 16.13 9.41
C ALA A 489 123.22 17.01 8.97
N GLU A 490 122.97 18.22 8.49
CA GLU A 490 123.99 19.23 8.17
C GLU A 490 124.64 19.77 9.45
N GLU A 491 123.86 20.01 10.50
CA GLU A 491 124.34 20.45 11.81
C GLU A 491 125.12 19.33 12.50
N HIS A 492 124.67 18.07 12.44
CA HIS A 492 125.45 16.92 12.89
C HIS A 492 126.69 16.69 12.02
N HIS A 493 126.65 16.89 10.71
CA HIS A 493 127.85 16.84 9.86
C HIS A 493 128.84 17.93 10.28
N PHE A 494 128.34 19.14 10.57
CA PHE A 494 129.13 20.27 11.06
C PHE A 494 129.66 20.04 12.49
N GLU A 495 128.88 19.43 13.38
CA GLU A 495 129.24 19.12 14.76
C GLU A 495 130.15 17.89 14.84
N GLN A 496 130.00 16.91 13.94
CA GLN A 496 130.90 15.77 13.78
C GLN A 496 132.22 16.17 13.11
N GLU A 497 132.23 17.19 12.24
CA GLU A 497 133.45 17.89 11.79
C GLU A 497 134.10 18.71 12.92
N ARG A 498 133.29 19.33 13.80
CA ARG A 498 133.78 20.05 14.98
C ARG A 498 134.39 19.10 16.04
N LEU A 499 133.73 17.97 16.29
CA LEU A 499 134.17 16.92 17.23
C LEU A 499 135.34 16.09 16.67
N ARG A 500 135.56 16.05 15.35
CA ARG A 500 136.80 15.52 14.74
C ARG A 500 138.04 16.38 14.98
N THR A 501 137.88 17.63 15.44
CA THR A 501 139.00 18.57 15.62
C THR A 501 139.36 18.80 17.10
N GLN A 502 138.57 18.32 18.07
CA GLN A 502 138.86 18.47 19.50
C GLN A 502 138.27 17.33 20.33
N SER A 503 139.08 16.31 20.68
CA SER A 503 139.18 15.75 22.04
C SER A 503 140.03 14.46 22.11
N ILE A 504 141.13 14.53 22.86
CA ILE A 504 141.79 13.42 23.58
C ILE A 504 141.61 13.73 25.08
N GLN A 505 141.10 12.74 25.85
CA GLN A 505 141.05 12.57 27.32
C GLN A 505 140.20 13.59 28.13
N GLU A 506 139.39 13.25 29.15
CA GLU A 506 139.15 12.02 29.94
C GLU A 506 137.79 12.16 30.72
N GLU A 507 137.24 11.01 31.18
CA GLU A 507 136.08 10.77 32.10
C GLU A 507 136.19 11.46 33.50
N PRO A 508 135.25 11.39 34.52
CA PRO A 508 134.09 10.49 34.76
C PRO A 508 132.81 11.07 35.50
N TYR A 509 131.77 10.22 35.62
CA TYR A 509 130.78 10.01 36.72
C TYR A 509 129.84 11.09 37.36
N ARG A 510 128.54 10.71 37.38
CA ARG A 510 127.52 10.66 38.49
C ARG A 510 126.45 11.76 38.71
N GLN A 511 125.19 11.29 38.61
CA GLN A 511 124.00 11.46 39.50
C GLN A 511 123.40 12.86 39.79
N SER A 512 122.12 13.07 39.40
CA SER A 512 120.92 13.12 40.30
C SER A 512 119.75 13.94 39.72
N GLU A 513 118.53 13.37 39.84
CA GLU A 513 117.21 13.96 40.12
C GLU A 513 116.78 15.35 39.60
N LEU A 514 115.63 15.43 38.91
CA LEU A 514 114.35 15.97 39.45
C LEU A 514 113.25 16.04 38.35
N ASN A 515 112.08 15.46 38.64
CA ASN A 515 110.70 15.98 38.48
C ASN A 515 110.38 16.88 37.26
N THR A 516 109.33 16.66 36.45
CA THR A 516 107.86 16.83 36.63
C THR A 516 107.35 17.07 35.19
N ASP A 517 106.17 16.74 34.68
CA ASP A 517 104.93 16.23 35.22
C ASP A 517 104.10 15.61 34.06
N SER A 518 103.24 14.71 34.46
CA SER A 518 102.13 14.11 33.72
C SER A 518 101.20 15.10 33.02
N SER A 519 100.70 14.75 31.83
CA SER A 519 99.30 15.01 31.48
C SER A 519 98.63 13.71 31.01
N SER A 520 97.95 13.12 31.98
CA SER A 520 97.09 11.96 31.83
C SER A 520 95.97 12.24 30.81
N LEU A 521 95.76 11.27 29.92
CA LEU A 521 94.50 11.03 29.24
C LEU A 521 93.33 11.25 30.20
N SER A 522 92.48 12.21 29.84
CA SER A 522 91.26 12.58 30.55
C SER A 522 90.33 11.38 30.67
N ASN A 523 90.39 10.71 31.82
CA ASN A 523 89.31 9.89 32.33
C ASN A 523 88.10 10.81 32.59
N ILE A 524 87.29 11.04 31.56
CA ILE A 524 85.94 11.56 31.71
C ILE A 524 85.19 10.54 32.56
N SER A 525 84.89 10.93 33.79
CA SER A 525 84.09 10.14 34.72
C SER A 525 82.80 9.69 34.01
N MET A 526 82.54 8.38 33.96
CA MET A 526 81.28 7.82 33.45
C MET A 526 80.04 8.46 34.08
N MET A 527 80.19 9.08 35.26
CA MET A 527 79.14 9.86 35.92
C MET A 527 78.81 11.16 35.17
N ILE A 528 79.80 11.88 34.62
CA ILE A 528 79.57 13.12 33.86
C ILE A 528 78.96 12.80 32.49
N LEU A 529 79.42 11.73 31.84
CA LEU A 529 78.87 11.27 30.55
C LEU A 529 77.43 10.77 30.71
N GLY A 530 77.13 10.01 31.77
CA GLY A 530 75.77 9.55 32.08
C GLY A 530 74.80 10.70 32.40
N GLY A 531 75.27 11.73 33.10
CA GLY A 531 74.49 12.95 33.38
C GLY A 531 74.15 13.74 32.11
N PHE A 532 75.09 13.84 31.17
CA PHE A 532 74.86 14.51 29.88
C PHE A 532 73.81 13.77 29.02
N ILE A 533 73.89 12.44 28.97
CA ILE A 533 72.94 11.61 28.21
C ILE A 533 71.52 11.71 28.81
N ALA A 534 71.39 11.70 30.13
CA ALA A 534 70.10 11.85 30.80
C ALA A 534 69.47 13.23 30.55
N THR A 535 70.28 14.30 30.63
CA THR A 535 69.80 15.67 30.41
C THR A 535 69.40 15.92 28.95
N ALA A 536 70.16 15.36 28.00
CA ALA A 536 69.83 15.40 26.58
C ALA A 536 68.53 14.62 26.26
N GLY A 537 68.32 13.46 26.90
CA GLY A 537 67.08 12.69 26.78
C GLY A 537 65.84 13.44 27.27
N ILE A 538 65.93 14.12 28.42
CA ILE A 538 64.83 14.95 28.94
C ILE A 538 64.55 16.15 28.03
N ALA A 539 65.60 16.80 27.51
CA ALA A 539 65.45 17.91 26.56
C ALA A 539 64.76 17.46 25.25
N ALA A 540 65.09 16.28 24.73
CA ALA A 540 64.45 15.72 23.53
C ALA A 540 62.95 15.44 23.74
N VAL A 541 62.56 14.91 24.91
CA VAL A 541 61.14 14.71 25.26
C VAL A 541 60.40 16.03 25.41
N ALA A 542 61.02 17.04 26.02
CA ALA A 542 60.44 18.38 26.16
C ALA A 542 60.27 19.08 24.80
N ILE A 543 61.24 18.94 23.88
CA ILE A 543 61.14 19.47 22.50
C ILE A 543 60.04 18.74 21.72
N ALA A 544 59.94 17.41 21.84
CA ALA A 544 58.85 16.66 21.24
C ALA A 544 57.47 17.14 21.76
N PHE A 545 57.33 17.39 23.07
CA PHE A 545 56.09 17.89 23.65
C PHE A 545 55.79 19.37 23.33
N THR A 546 56.81 20.22 23.16
CA THR A 546 56.59 21.65 22.87
C THR A 546 56.40 21.93 21.39
N VAL A 547 57.05 21.18 20.50
CA VAL A 547 56.96 21.38 19.04
C VAL A 547 55.79 20.58 18.42
N LEU A 548 55.44 19.39 18.94
CA LEU A 548 54.34 18.58 18.39
C LEU A 548 52.99 18.72 19.10
N ASN A 549 52.89 19.51 20.17
CA ASN A 549 51.59 19.83 20.79
C ASN A 549 50.78 20.90 20.02
N ALA A 550 51.23 21.26 18.81
CA ALA A 550 50.43 21.99 17.84
C ALA A 550 49.97 21.02 16.72
N ALA A 551 48.82 20.41 16.95
CA ALA A 551 47.87 19.88 15.95
C ALA A 551 48.13 18.56 15.20
N THR A 552 49.26 17.84 15.33
CA THR A 552 49.38 16.51 14.67
C THR A 552 50.21 15.49 15.47
N LEU A 553 49.54 14.68 16.30
CA LEU A 553 50.12 13.48 16.92
C LEU A 553 50.31 12.36 15.88
N GLY A 554 51.23 12.57 14.94
CA GLY A 554 51.66 11.56 13.98
C GLY A 554 52.71 10.61 14.54
N ILE A 555 52.89 9.46 13.87
CA ILE A 555 53.90 8.43 14.14
C ILE A 555 55.31 9.00 14.45
N PRO A 556 55.81 10.06 13.78
CA PRO A 556 57.14 10.61 14.09
C PRO A 556 57.30 11.14 15.52
N GLY A 557 56.24 11.69 16.11
CA GLY A 557 56.27 12.21 17.48
C GLY A 557 56.42 11.12 18.54
N ILE A 558 55.73 10.00 18.33
CA ILE A 558 55.81 8.83 19.20
C ILE A 558 57.21 8.22 19.15
N VAL A 559 57.81 8.11 17.96
CA VAL A 559 59.16 7.57 17.80
C VAL A 559 60.20 8.45 18.50
N VAL A 560 60.16 9.78 18.34
CA VAL A 560 61.09 10.70 19.00
C VAL A 560 60.91 10.69 20.52
N ALA A 561 59.67 10.63 21.02
CA ALA A 561 59.39 10.51 22.46
C ALA A 561 59.92 9.18 23.03
N CYS A 562 59.72 8.05 22.34
CA CYS A 562 60.24 6.75 22.76
C CYS A 562 61.78 6.70 22.79
N ILE A 563 62.46 7.28 21.79
CA ILE A 563 63.92 7.38 21.78
C ILE A 563 64.42 8.27 22.92
N GLY A 564 63.76 9.40 23.18
CA GLY A 564 64.10 10.30 24.29
C GLY A 564 63.96 9.63 25.67
N VAL A 565 62.88 8.87 25.89
CA VAL A 565 62.68 8.08 27.11
C VAL A 565 63.73 6.98 27.25
N ALA A 566 64.04 6.25 26.17
CA ALA A 566 65.08 5.22 26.19
C ALA A 566 66.47 5.79 26.51
N ALA A 567 66.82 6.96 25.96
CA ALA A 567 68.06 7.65 26.25
C ALA A 567 68.11 8.15 27.70
N ALA A 568 67.02 8.71 28.22
CA ALA A 568 66.93 9.14 29.61
C ALA A 568 67.09 7.97 30.59
N LEU A 569 66.39 6.85 30.34
CA LEU A 569 66.49 5.64 31.17
C LEU A 569 67.87 4.99 31.09
N SER A 570 68.51 4.99 29.92
CA SER A 570 69.88 4.49 29.74
C SER A 570 70.91 5.36 30.48
N GLY A 571 70.74 6.69 30.44
CA GLY A 571 71.55 7.63 31.21
C GLY A 571 71.42 7.43 32.73
N ILE A 572 70.18 7.26 33.22
CA ILE A 572 69.90 6.97 34.65
C ILE A 572 70.49 5.61 35.06
N GLY A 573 70.36 4.58 34.20
CA GLY A 573 70.94 3.25 34.44
C GLY A 573 72.46 3.29 34.58
N LEU A 574 73.15 3.99 33.67
CA LEU A 574 74.60 4.19 33.75
C LEU A 574 75.03 4.95 35.01
N PHE A 575 74.23 5.94 35.44
CA PHE A 575 74.47 6.69 36.67
C PHE A 575 74.30 5.82 37.94
N ALA A 576 73.33 4.92 37.95
CA ALA A 576 73.09 3.98 39.05
C ALA A 576 74.20 2.91 39.15
N THR A 577 74.68 2.38 38.02
CA THR A 577 75.82 1.44 38.02
C THR A 577 77.14 2.10 38.45
N GLY A 578 77.31 3.40 38.22
CA GLY A 578 78.48 4.15 38.69
C GLY A 578 78.52 4.36 40.21
N THR A 579 77.36 4.40 40.87
CA THR A 579 77.25 4.62 42.32
C THR A 579 77.25 3.34 43.14
N TYR A 580 77.08 2.16 42.53
CA TYR A 580 77.00 0.88 43.24
C TYR A 580 78.37 0.23 43.59
N LYS A 581 79.50 0.82 43.19
CA LYS A 581 80.84 0.21 43.36
C LYS A 581 81.53 0.52 44.69
N ASN A 582 80.80 0.99 45.71
CA ASN A 582 81.38 1.20 47.05
C ASN A 582 80.40 0.77 48.16
N ARG A 583 80.11 -0.53 48.21
CA ARG A 583 79.46 -1.14 49.37
C ARG A 583 80.36 -2.25 49.91
N THR A 584 81.03 -1.92 51.00
CA THR A 584 81.84 -2.83 51.83
C THR A 584 80.99 -4.02 52.25
N ILE A 585 81.46 -5.21 51.88
CA ILE A 585 80.92 -6.50 52.31
C ILE A 585 81.31 -6.69 53.78
N ILE A 586 80.33 -6.81 54.68
CA ILE A 586 80.51 -7.33 56.04
C ILE A 586 80.07 -8.81 56.01
N PRO A 587 80.84 -9.76 56.56
CA PRO A 587 80.47 -11.17 56.53
C PRO A 587 79.39 -11.50 57.56
N GLU A 588 78.30 -12.04 57.03
CA GLU A 588 77.48 -13.17 57.50
C GLU A 588 77.68 -13.70 58.93
N GLU A 589 76.63 -13.61 59.76
CA GLU A 589 76.30 -14.67 60.74
C GLU A 589 74.78 -14.77 60.96
N LEU A 590 74.26 -15.97 60.69
CA LEU A 590 73.05 -16.66 61.18
C LEU A 590 71.79 -15.86 61.58
N THR A 591 70.65 -16.15 60.93
CA THR A 591 69.69 -17.16 61.44
C THR A 591 68.49 -17.38 60.50
N ASN A 592 68.18 -18.68 60.35
CA ASN A 592 66.99 -19.31 59.80
C ASN A 592 65.63 -18.63 60.12
N ILE A 593 64.64 -18.80 59.24
CA ILE A 593 63.35 -19.52 59.46
C ILE A 593 62.40 -19.32 58.25
N THR A 594 62.28 -20.39 57.45
CA THR A 594 61.08 -21.05 56.88
C THR A 594 59.78 -20.32 56.46
N ASN A 595 59.23 -20.89 55.36
CA ASN A 595 57.84 -21.04 54.89
C ASN A 595 57.29 -19.96 53.95
N GLU A 596 57.00 -20.22 52.66
CA GLU A 596 55.98 -21.10 52.03
C GLU A 596 54.58 -20.43 51.99
N ILE A 597 53.83 -20.67 50.88
CA ILE A 597 52.39 -20.40 50.58
C ILE A 597 52.16 -19.12 49.71
N VAL A 598 51.88 -19.18 48.39
CA VAL A 598 50.73 -19.69 47.59
C VAL A 598 49.81 -18.55 47.11
N PHE A 599 49.49 -18.58 45.81
CA PHE A 599 48.35 -18.00 45.05
C PHE A 599 47.72 -16.67 45.49
N GLN A 600 47.73 -15.70 44.56
CA GLN A 600 46.53 -15.31 43.80
C GLN A 600 46.91 -14.69 42.45
#